data_AF-A0A085N559-F1
#
_entry.id   AF-A0A085N559-F1
#
_cell.length_a   1.000
_cell.length_b   1.000
_cell.length_c   1.000
_cell.angle_alpha   90.00
_cell.angle_beta   90.00
_cell.angle_gamma   90.00
#
_symmetry.space_group_name_H-M   'P 1'
#
loop_
_entity.id
_entity.type
_entity.pdbx_description
1 polymer ?
#
loop_
_entity_poly.entity_id
_entity_poly.type
_entity_poly.pdbx_seq_one_letter_code
_entity_poly.pdbx_strand_id
1 'polypeptide(L)'
;MSFKRRFAMGELCQFQNLVEVKKEGQVSNADVEVYREHLQALHNDFASRFEDILSVAIPVWVINPFASIEDEEISLQLELLDLQSNAELKPKLAEGYQRFWLQKQIPVLYPTVWAVVKRWLICLPSSSLVERAFSVVTDLITKRNRLQLVKRGDLRLRVTSVSPNIDKLVRSQLCEPSTSR
;
A
#
# COMPACT_ATOMS: atom_id res chain seq x y z
N MET A 1 2.08 -0.28 18.73
CA MET A 1 1.77 0.51 19.95
C MET A 1 0.75 1.58 19.58
N SER A 2 -0.45 1.55 20.15
CA SER A 2 -1.58 2.42 19.80
C SER A 2 -1.38 3.88 20.27
N PHE A 3 -1.93 4.85 19.54
CA PHE A 3 -1.87 6.28 19.90
C PHE A 3 -2.45 6.55 21.30
N LYS A 4 -3.46 5.76 21.72
CA LYS A 4 -4.05 5.78 23.07
C LYS A 4 -3.00 5.69 24.18
N ARG A 5 -2.05 4.75 24.05
CA ARG A 5 -0.98 4.53 25.04
C ARG A 5 -0.02 5.71 25.07
N ARG A 6 0.35 6.24 23.89
CA ARG A 6 1.25 7.40 23.77
C ARG A 6 0.64 8.66 24.37
N PHE A 7 -0.63 8.93 24.09
CA PHE A 7 -1.36 10.04 24.73
C PHE A 7 -1.50 9.87 26.25
N ALA A 8 -1.71 8.64 26.75
CA ALA A 8 -1.75 8.37 28.18
C ALA A 8 -0.39 8.61 28.87
N MET A 9 0.71 8.43 28.15
CA MET A 9 2.08 8.70 28.62
C MET A 9 2.55 10.14 28.35
N GLY A 10 1.72 10.99 27.74
CA GLY A 10 2.10 12.34 27.33
C GLY A 10 3.12 12.40 26.18
N GLU A 11 3.37 11.29 25.49
CA GLU A 11 4.31 11.18 24.38
C GLU A 11 3.68 11.69 23.08
N LEU A 12 3.81 13.00 22.84
CA LEU A 12 3.25 13.67 21.66
C LEU A 12 4.27 13.80 20.50
N CYS A 13 5.38 13.07 20.52
CA CYS A 13 6.46 13.18 19.52
C CYS A 13 6.03 12.91 18.07
N GLN A 14 4.91 12.20 17.86
CA GLN A 14 4.32 11.96 16.54
C GLN A 14 3.44 13.13 16.05
N PHE A 15 3.13 14.07 16.94
CA PHE A 15 2.23 15.21 16.69
C PHE A 15 3.00 16.51 16.96
N GLN A 16 3.94 16.85 16.08
CA GLN A 16 4.83 18.02 16.22
C GLN A 16 4.04 19.32 16.46
N ASN A 17 2.94 19.53 15.74
CA ASN A 17 2.07 20.68 15.93
C ASN A 17 1.47 20.75 17.35
N LEU A 18 1.08 19.62 17.94
CA LEU A 18 0.57 19.56 19.32
C LEU A 18 1.64 19.86 20.35
N VAL A 19 2.89 19.45 20.08
CA VAL A 19 4.03 19.76 20.94
C VAL A 19 4.35 21.26 20.91
N GLU A 20 4.29 21.88 19.73
CA GLU A 20 4.53 23.31 19.55
C GLU A 20 3.48 24.15 20.28
N VAL A 21 2.19 23.91 20.02
CA VAL A 21 1.11 24.69 20.64
C VAL A 21 1.05 24.45 22.16
N LYS A 22 1.42 23.25 22.64
CA LYS A 22 1.53 22.96 24.09
C LYS A 22 2.70 23.72 24.75
N LYS A 23 3.83 23.86 24.07
CA LYS A 23 4.99 24.65 24.55
C LYS A 23 4.68 26.14 24.61
N GLU A 24 3.86 26.63 23.70
CA GLU A 24 3.40 28.03 23.66
C GLU A 24 2.37 28.36 24.76
N GLY A 25 2.02 27.40 25.62
CA GLY A 25 1.06 27.59 26.71
C GLY A 25 -0.39 27.72 26.24
N GLN A 26 -0.67 27.42 24.97
CA GLN A 26 -1.98 27.64 24.33
C GLN A 26 -2.90 26.41 24.38
N VAL A 27 -2.42 25.24 24.80
CA VAL A 27 -3.22 24.00 24.85
C VAL A 27 -3.50 23.60 26.28
N SER A 28 -4.76 23.63 26.68
CA SER A 28 -5.22 23.06 27.95
C SER A 28 -5.30 21.53 27.87
N ASN A 29 -5.36 20.86 29.02
CA ASN A 29 -5.56 19.40 29.03
C ASN A 29 -6.90 18.99 28.39
N ALA A 30 -7.91 19.88 28.38
CA ALA A 30 -9.18 19.66 27.71
C ALA A 30 -9.03 19.62 26.18
N ASP A 31 -8.20 20.50 25.61
CA ASP A 31 -7.94 20.54 24.17
C ASP A 31 -7.21 19.28 23.68
N VAL A 32 -6.32 18.72 24.50
CA VAL A 32 -5.65 17.44 24.23
C VAL A 32 -6.66 16.29 24.21
N GLU A 33 -7.65 16.30 25.09
CA GLU A 33 -8.70 15.28 25.11
C GLU A 33 -9.65 15.40 23.92
N VAL A 34 -10.03 16.62 23.50
CA VAL A 34 -10.79 16.83 22.24
C VAL A 34 -10.03 16.27 21.05
N TYR A 35 -8.71 16.48 20.99
CA TYR A 35 -7.89 15.93 19.92
C TYR A 35 -7.83 14.39 19.98
N ARG A 36 -7.74 13.80 21.18
CA ARG A 36 -7.78 12.34 21.37
C ARG A 36 -9.11 11.78 20.89
N GLU A 37 -10.23 12.41 21.23
CA GLU A 37 -11.57 12.02 20.76
C GLU A 37 -11.67 12.07 19.24
N HIS A 38 -11.12 13.12 18.62
CA HIS A 38 -11.09 13.22 17.17
C HIS A 38 -10.28 12.09 16.51
N LEU A 39 -9.09 11.79 17.04
CA LEU A 39 -8.31 10.64 16.57
C LEU A 39 -9.04 9.31 16.78
N GLN A 40 -9.81 9.18 17.86
CA GLN A 40 -10.63 8.00 18.09
C GLN A 40 -11.77 7.89 17.07
N ALA A 41 -12.47 8.99 16.79
CA ALA A 41 -13.52 9.04 15.78
C ALA A 41 -12.95 8.70 14.40
N LEU A 42 -11.80 9.25 14.05
CA LEU A 42 -11.09 8.93 12.80
C LEU A 42 -10.70 7.46 12.75
N HIS A 43 -10.14 6.91 13.84
CA HIS A 43 -9.80 5.49 13.91
C HIS A 43 -11.03 4.60 13.71
N ASN A 44 -12.17 4.94 14.33
CA ASN A 44 -13.41 4.20 14.19
C ASN A 44 -13.96 4.29 12.75
N ASP A 45 -13.89 5.47 12.14
CA ASP A 45 -14.30 5.68 10.73
C ASP A 45 -13.42 4.85 9.79
N PHE A 46 -12.10 4.83 9.97
CA PHE A 46 -11.20 3.97 9.21
C PHE A 46 -11.48 2.49 9.46
N ALA A 47 -11.68 2.08 10.72
CA ALA A 47 -11.97 0.69 11.06
C ALA A 47 -13.28 0.22 10.41
N SER A 48 -14.30 1.07 10.36
CA SER A 48 -15.58 0.77 9.72
C SER A 48 -15.48 0.75 8.19
N ARG A 49 -14.79 1.73 7.58
CA ARG A 49 -14.67 1.83 6.11
C ARG A 49 -13.84 0.71 5.50
N PHE A 50 -12.88 0.18 6.26
CA PHE A 50 -11.96 -0.86 5.82
C PHE A 50 -12.15 -2.15 6.62
N GLU A 51 -13.32 -2.37 7.21
CA GLU A 51 -13.63 -3.59 7.96
C GLU A 51 -13.41 -4.83 7.09
N ASP A 52 -13.77 -4.74 5.82
CA ASP A 52 -13.54 -5.77 4.80
C ASP A 52 -12.06 -6.11 4.62
N ILE A 53 -11.15 -5.14 4.67
CA ILE A 53 -9.70 -5.36 4.58
C ILE A 53 -9.13 -5.83 5.92
N LEU A 54 -9.58 -5.25 7.03
CA LEU A 54 -9.08 -5.53 8.37
C LEU A 54 -9.52 -6.91 8.89
N SER A 55 -10.69 -7.39 8.46
CA SER A 55 -11.22 -8.71 8.80
C SER A 55 -10.57 -9.84 8.01
N VAL A 56 -9.77 -9.51 7.00
CA VAL A 56 -9.16 -10.52 6.15
C VAL A 56 -8.01 -11.22 6.87
N ALA A 57 -8.21 -12.51 7.12
CA ALA A 57 -7.20 -13.39 7.66
C ALA A 57 -6.22 -13.80 6.53
N ILE A 58 -5.04 -13.20 6.54
CA ILE A 58 -3.94 -13.64 5.67
C ILE A 58 -3.40 -14.95 6.24
N PRO A 59 -3.34 -16.05 5.46
CA PRO A 59 -2.76 -17.30 5.94
C PRO A 59 -1.32 -17.09 6.40
N VAL A 60 -0.95 -17.69 7.54
CA VAL A 60 0.37 -17.48 8.17
C VAL A 60 1.49 -17.86 7.21
N TRP A 61 1.30 -18.91 6.41
CA TRP A 61 2.28 -19.36 5.44
C TRP A 61 2.53 -18.36 4.31
N VAL A 62 1.60 -17.43 4.01
CA VAL A 62 1.82 -16.36 3.03
C VAL A 62 2.86 -15.36 3.54
N ILE A 63 2.91 -15.10 4.85
CA ILE A 63 3.90 -14.22 5.46
C ILE A 63 5.20 -14.98 5.74
N ASN A 64 5.08 -16.21 6.23
CA ASN A 64 6.21 -17.10 6.49
C ASN A 64 5.97 -18.46 5.82
N PRO A 65 6.47 -18.68 4.58
CA PRO A 65 6.29 -19.92 3.82
C PRO A 65 6.71 -21.20 4.55
N PHE A 66 7.52 -21.08 5.61
CA PHE A 66 8.02 -22.17 6.43
C PHE A 66 7.24 -22.35 7.75
N ALA A 67 6.05 -21.77 7.87
CA ALA A 67 5.13 -21.98 9.00
C ALA A 67 4.27 -23.25 8.83
N SER A 68 3.46 -23.59 9.85
CA SER A 68 2.51 -24.71 9.76
C SER A 68 1.45 -24.47 8.69
N ILE A 69 0.98 -25.56 8.07
CA ILE A 69 0.07 -25.62 6.91
C ILE A 69 -1.15 -26.53 7.16
N GLU A 70 -1.42 -26.87 8.43
CA GLU A 70 -2.37 -27.92 8.85
C GLU A 70 -3.81 -27.73 8.34
N ASP A 71 -4.24 -26.48 8.10
CA ASP A 71 -5.62 -26.14 7.75
C ASP A 71 -5.87 -25.94 6.23
N GLU A 72 -4.87 -26.16 5.38
CA GLU A 72 -4.95 -25.87 3.94
C GLU A 72 -5.46 -27.06 3.09
N GLU A 73 -5.88 -26.76 1.85
CA GLU A 73 -6.26 -27.79 0.88
C GLU A 73 -5.08 -28.73 0.58
N ILE A 74 -5.34 -30.03 0.39
CA ILE A 74 -4.31 -31.05 0.13
C ILE A 74 -3.39 -30.66 -1.04
N SER A 75 -3.95 -30.08 -2.11
CA SER A 75 -3.20 -29.62 -3.28
C SER A 75 -2.18 -28.52 -2.93
N LEU A 76 -2.55 -27.60 -2.05
CA LEU A 76 -1.67 -26.55 -1.52
C LEU A 76 -0.64 -27.12 -0.55
N GLN A 77 -1.06 -28.04 0.32
CA GLN A 77 -0.17 -28.67 1.29
C GLN A 77 1.01 -29.39 0.61
N LEU A 78 0.76 -30.12 -0.48
CA LEU A 78 1.83 -30.82 -1.21
C LEU A 78 2.88 -29.84 -1.77
N GLU A 79 2.44 -28.80 -2.48
CA GLU A 79 3.37 -27.79 -3.01
C GLU A 79 4.09 -27.01 -1.90
N LEU A 80 3.40 -26.73 -0.78
CA LEU A 80 4.02 -26.07 0.38
C LEU A 80 5.07 -26.97 1.04
N LEU A 81 4.83 -28.27 1.16
CA LEU A 81 5.82 -29.21 1.69
C LEU A 81 7.06 -29.29 0.78
N ASP A 82 6.87 -29.35 -0.54
CA ASP A 82 7.97 -29.32 -1.50
C ASP A 82 8.77 -28.01 -1.41
N LEU A 83 8.07 -26.87 -1.30
CA LEU A 83 8.67 -25.56 -1.09
C LEU A 83 9.46 -25.49 0.22
N GLN A 84 8.89 -26.01 1.31
CA GLN A 84 9.52 -26.02 2.63
C GLN A 84 10.75 -26.93 2.70
N SER A 85 10.76 -28.01 1.93
CA SER A 85 11.90 -28.92 1.81
C SER A 85 13.05 -28.34 0.98
N ASN A 86 12.81 -27.25 0.25
CA ASN A 86 13.83 -26.60 -0.56
C ASN A 86 14.76 -25.71 0.28
N ALA A 87 15.94 -26.24 0.60
CA ALA A 87 16.94 -25.54 1.39
C ALA A 87 17.45 -24.22 0.78
N GLU A 88 17.41 -24.07 -0.56
CA GLU A 88 17.86 -22.86 -1.24
C GLU A 88 16.90 -21.68 -1.07
N LEU A 89 15.63 -21.96 -0.77
CA LEU A 89 14.59 -20.95 -0.62
C LEU A 89 14.61 -20.29 0.76
N LYS A 90 15.04 -21.02 1.79
CA LYS A 90 15.09 -20.54 3.18
C LYS A 90 15.91 -19.25 3.38
N PRO A 91 17.15 -19.11 2.87
CA PRO A 91 17.90 -17.86 3.02
C PRO A 91 17.26 -16.68 2.28
N LYS A 92 16.52 -16.93 1.19
CA LYS A 92 15.90 -15.86 0.37
C LYS A 92 14.74 -15.17 1.09
N LEU A 93 14.15 -15.80 2.11
CA LEU A 93 13.13 -15.17 2.93
C LEU A 93 13.68 -14.01 3.77
N ALA A 94 15.00 -13.98 4.04
CA ALA A 94 15.64 -12.89 4.78
C ALA A 94 15.51 -11.53 4.07
N GLU A 95 15.34 -11.51 2.75
CA GLU A 95 15.11 -10.29 1.96
C GLU A 95 13.66 -9.79 2.04
N GLY A 96 12.78 -10.53 2.72
CA GLY A 96 11.37 -10.26 2.91
C GLY A 96 10.45 -11.14 2.07
N TYR A 97 9.26 -11.44 2.60
CA TYR A 97 8.27 -12.32 1.97
C TYR A 97 7.83 -11.85 0.57
N GLN A 98 7.73 -10.53 0.34
CA GLN A 98 7.36 -10.00 -0.97
C GLN A 98 8.39 -10.36 -2.05
N ARG A 99 9.68 -10.15 -1.75
CA ARG A 99 10.78 -10.51 -2.66
C ARG A 99 10.86 -12.01 -2.84
N PHE A 100 10.65 -12.76 -1.77
CA PHE A 100 10.62 -14.22 -1.81
C PHE A 100 9.60 -14.73 -2.84
N TRP A 101 8.35 -14.26 -2.77
CA TRP A 101 7.28 -14.73 -3.65
C TRP A 101 7.42 -14.24 -5.10
N LEU A 102 8.04 -13.08 -5.32
CA LEU A 102 8.23 -12.49 -6.66
C LEU A 102 9.39 -13.12 -7.46
N GLN A 103 10.06 -14.14 -6.93
CA GLN A 103 11.09 -14.86 -7.66
C GLN A 103 10.52 -15.58 -8.89
N LYS A 104 11.22 -15.51 -10.02
CA LYS A 104 10.77 -16.10 -11.30
C LYS A 104 10.48 -17.61 -11.23
N GLN A 105 11.18 -18.32 -10.35
CA GLN A 105 11.03 -19.77 -10.18
C GLN A 105 9.75 -20.18 -9.43
N ILE A 106 9.23 -19.32 -8.55
CA ILE A 106 8.10 -19.67 -7.68
C ILE A 106 6.82 -19.95 -8.48
N PRO A 107 6.39 -19.10 -9.43
CA PRO A 107 5.19 -19.38 -10.25
C PRO A 107 5.28 -20.65 -11.09
N VAL A 108 6.50 -21.11 -11.39
CA VAL A 108 6.74 -22.27 -12.26
C VAL A 108 6.79 -23.56 -11.45
N LEU A 109 7.46 -23.54 -10.29
CA LEU A 109 7.63 -24.71 -9.43
C LEU A 109 6.42 -24.95 -8.52
N TYR A 110 5.74 -23.89 -8.09
CA TYR A 110 4.63 -23.95 -7.13
C TYR A 110 3.43 -23.14 -7.64
N PRO A 111 2.80 -23.56 -8.76
CA PRO A 111 1.74 -22.80 -9.41
C PRO A 111 0.48 -22.66 -8.55
N THR A 112 0.11 -23.67 -7.76
CA THR A 112 -1.09 -23.65 -6.91
C THR A 112 -0.89 -22.68 -5.73
N VAL A 113 0.27 -22.74 -5.07
CA VAL A 113 0.66 -21.81 -4.01
C VAL A 113 0.73 -20.38 -4.55
N TRP A 114 1.34 -20.19 -5.72
CA TRP A 114 1.43 -18.88 -6.35
C TRP A 114 0.06 -18.28 -6.69
N ALA A 115 -0.91 -19.09 -7.11
CA ALA A 115 -2.26 -18.63 -7.43
C ALA A 115 -2.96 -17.99 -6.22
N VAL A 116 -2.70 -18.49 -5.00
CA VAL A 116 -3.22 -17.93 -3.75
C VAL A 116 -2.42 -16.69 -3.36
N VAL A 117 -1.09 -16.78 -3.31
CA VAL A 117 -0.19 -15.68 -2.92
C VAL A 117 -0.38 -14.44 -3.80
N LYS A 118 -0.58 -14.63 -5.10
CA LYS A 118 -0.79 -13.53 -6.05
C LYS A 118 -1.99 -12.65 -5.66
N ARG A 119 -3.06 -13.24 -5.12
CA ARG A 119 -4.25 -12.48 -4.67
C ARG A 119 -3.87 -11.55 -3.52
N TRP A 120 -3.12 -12.07 -2.55
CA TRP A 120 -2.63 -11.31 -1.39
C TRP A 120 -1.67 -10.18 -1.78
N LEU A 121 -0.76 -10.45 -2.71
CA LEU A 121 0.19 -9.44 -3.21
C LEU A 121 -0.49 -8.33 -4.02
N ILE A 122 -1.65 -8.57 -4.64
CA ILE A 122 -2.39 -7.58 -5.45
C ILE A 122 -3.40 -6.78 -4.61
N CYS A 123 -4.02 -7.41 -3.61
CA CYS A 123 -5.00 -6.73 -2.75
C CYS A 123 -4.35 -5.62 -1.91
N LEU A 124 -3.15 -5.84 -1.36
CA LEU A 124 -2.47 -4.89 -0.47
C LEU A 124 -2.04 -3.57 -1.16
N PRO A 125 -1.55 -3.55 -2.41
CA PRO A 125 -1.29 -2.31 -3.15
C PRO A 125 -2.56 -1.54 -3.52
N SER A 126 -3.69 -2.23 -3.73
CA SER A 126 -4.88 -1.60 -4.31
C SER A 126 -5.49 -0.52 -3.41
N SER A 127 -5.54 -0.70 -2.09
CA SER A 127 -6.06 0.31 -1.17
C SER A 127 -5.19 1.57 -1.15
N SER A 128 -3.87 1.43 -1.04
CA SER A 128 -2.94 2.57 -1.07
C SER A 128 -2.96 3.33 -2.42
N LEU A 129 -3.14 2.60 -3.52
CA LEU A 129 -3.26 3.20 -4.85
C LEU A 129 -4.62 3.89 -5.02
N VAL A 130 -5.69 3.33 -4.47
CA VAL A 130 -7.03 3.92 -4.45
C VAL A 130 -7.03 5.19 -3.62
N GLU A 131 -6.46 5.19 -2.42
CA GLU A 131 -6.33 6.40 -1.59
C GLU A 131 -5.48 7.47 -2.27
N ARG A 132 -4.33 7.09 -2.84
CA ARG A 132 -3.48 8.01 -3.62
C ARG A 132 -4.24 8.54 -4.83
N ALA A 133 -5.02 7.71 -5.52
CA ALA A 133 -5.86 8.14 -6.62
C ALA A 133 -6.94 9.11 -6.17
N PHE A 134 -7.63 8.85 -5.06
CA PHE A 134 -8.62 9.77 -4.51
C PHE A 134 -8.00 11.10 -4.08
N SER A 135 -6.82 11.09 -3.44
CA SER A 135 -6.08 12.31 -3.10
C SER A 135 -5.66 13.12 -4.34
N VAL A 136 -5.23 12.43 -5.40
CA VAL A 136 -4.91 13.07 -6.68
C VAL A 136 -6.17 13.63 -7.35
N VAL A 137 -7.29 12.92 -7.29
CA VAL A 137 -8.59 13.37 -7.82
C VAL A 137 -9.09 14.60 -7.07
N THR A 138 -8.99 14.65 -5.74
CA THR A 138 -9.39 15.83 -4.95
C THR A 138 -8.50 17.04 -5.25
N ASP A 139 -7.17 16.86 -5.37
CA ASP A 139 -6.25 17.93 -5.82
C ASP A 139 -6.61 18.45 -7.22
N LEU A 140 -6.99 17.55 -8.14
CA LEU A 140 -7.36 17.90 -9.51
C LEU A 140 -8.72 18.60 -9.62
N ILE A 141 -9.70 18.22 -8.78
CA ILE A 141 -11.03 18.83 -8.76
C ILE A 141 -11.00 20.23 -8.12
N THR A 142 -10.13 20.44 -7.12
CA THR A 142 -9.97 21.72 -6.42
C THR A 142 -9.18 22.75 -7.24
N LYS A 143 -8.32 22.32 -8.16
CA LYS A 143 -7.61 23.19 -9.10
C LYS A 143 -8.41 23.45 -10.38
N ARG A 144 -8.31 24.66 -10.94
CA ARG A 144 -9.18 25.24 -12.00
C ARG A 144 -9.11 24.55 -13.39
N ASN A 145 -8.54 23.35 -13.51
CA ASN A 145 -8.33 22.60 -14.76
C ASN A 145 -9.29 21.40 -14.90
N ARG A 146 -10.58 21.65 -14.71
CA ARG A 146 -11.66 20.65 -14.61
C ARG A 146 -11.89 19.75 -15.85
N LEU A 147 -11.35 20.07 -17.02
CA LEU A 147 -11.88 19.55 -18.30
C LEU A 147 -11.12 18.37 -18.93
N GLN A 148 -9.98 17.90 -18.40
CA GLN A 148 -9.16 16.89 -19.11
C GLN A 148 -8.68 15.68 -18.28
N LEU A 149 -9.20 15.49 -17.06
CA LEU A 149 -8.77 14.42 -16.14
C LEU A 149 -8.75 13.02 -16.78
N VAL A 150 -9.84 12.66 -17.47
CA VAL A 150 -10.01 11.33 -18.09
C VAL A 150 -9.37 11.26 -19.48
N LYS A 151 -9.31 12.38 -20.20
CA LYS A 151 -8.86 12.40 -21.60
C LYS A 151 -7.35 12.44 -21.79
N ARG A 152 -6.58 12.97 -20.81
CA ARG A 152 -5.12 13.12 -20.92
C ARG A 152 -4.29 12.06 -20.18
N GLY A 153 -4.90 11.26 -19.30
CA GLY A 153 -4.17 10.26 -18.51
C GLY A 153 -3.39 10.84 -17.32
N ASP A 154 -3.63 12.10 -16.95
CA ASP A 154 -2.96 12.81 -15.83
C ASP A 154 -3.11 12.07 -14.50
N LEU A 155 -4.27 11.44 -14.28
CA LEU A 155 -4.51 10.61 -13.10
C LEU A 155 -3.55 9.41 -13.07
N ARG A 156 -3.40 8.68 -14.18
CA ARG A 156 -2.53 7.51 -14.26
C ARG A 156 -1.05 7.87 -14.03
N LEU A 157 -0.61 9.00 -14.59
CA LEU A 157 0.77 9.51 -14.43
C LEU A 157 1.08 9.96 -12.99
N ARG A 158 0.09 10.51 -12.26
CA ARG A 158 0.30 10.96 -10.87
C ARG A 158 0.13 9.84 -9.83
N VAL A 159 -0.72 8.86 -10.13
CA VAL A 159 -0.97 7.70 -9.27
C VAL A 159 0.18 6.70 -9.32
N THR A 160 0.83 6.55 -10.47
CA THR A 160 1.94 5.60 -10.64
C THR A 160 3.31 6.29 -10.57
N SER A 161 4.36 5.54 -10.17
CA SER A 161 5.75 6.00 -10.21
C SER A 161 6.37 5.94 -11.61
N VAL A 162 5.55 5.74 -12.64
CA VAL A 162 5.99 5.60 -14.03
C VAL A 162 6.32 6.98 -14.60
N SER A 163 7.59 7.23 -14.87
CA SER A 163 8.02 8.42 -15.58
C SER A 163 7.75 8.27 -17.09
N PRO A 164 7.15 9.27 -17.75
CA PRO A 164 7.01 9.24 -19.19
C PRO A 164 8.39 9.30 -19.86
N ASN A 165 8.61 8.49 -20.89
CA ASN A 165 9.83 8.56 -21.69
C ASN A 165 9.73 9.76 -22.66
N ILE A 166 10.17 10.92 -22.18
CA ILE A 166 10.08 12.22 -22.88
C ILE A 166 10.86 12.18 -24.20
N ASP A 167 12.04 11.56 -24.22
CA ASP A 167 12.89 11.48 -25.41
C ASP A 167 12.20 10.75 -26.56
N LYS A 168 11.50 9.65 -26.26
CA LYS A 168 10.73 8.90 -27.26
C LYS A 168 9.56 9.72 -27.81
N LEU A 169 8.89 10.49 -26.96
CA LEU A 169 7.75 11.35 -27.32
C LEU A 169 8.19 12.53 -28.19
N VAL A 170 9.31 13.17 -27.85
CA VAL A 170 9.88 14.28 -28.64
C VAL A 170 10.29 13.79 -30.03
N ARG A 171 10.95 12.63 -30.12
CA ARG A 171 11.32 12.04 -31.42
C ARG A 171 10.13 11.71 -32.30
N SER A 172 9.00 11.27 -31.74
CA SER A 172 7.79 10.98 -32.54
C SER A 172 7.06 12.22 -33.04
N GLN A 173 7.21 13.36 -32.37
CA GLN A 173 6.59 14.64 -32.76
C GLN A 173 7.41 15.42 -33.80
N LEU A 174 8.71 15.14 -33.90
CA LEU A 174 9.64 15.79 -34.85
C LEU A 174 9.56 15.21 -36.28
N CYS A 175 8.74 14.18 -36.51
CA CYS A 175 8.63 13.52 -37.82
C CYS A 175 7.52 14.05 -38.74
N GLU A 176 6.84 15.17 -38.42
CA GLU A 176 6.02 15.86 -39.43
C GLU A 176 6.85 16.95 -40.12
N PRO A 177 7.41 16.69 -41.32
CA PRO A 177 8.07 17.73 -42.09
C PRO A 177 7.01 18.74 -42.53
N SER A 178 7.19 19.98 -42.09
CA SER A 178 6.44 21.12 -42.60
C SER A 178 6.66 21.20 -44.11
N THR A 179 5.68 20.75 -44.89
CA THR A 179 5.70 20.94 -46.34
C THR A 179 5.35 22.39 -46.58
N SER A 180 6.36 23.27 -46.60
CA SER A 180 6.21 24.64 -47.10
C SER A 180 5.91 24.55 -48.59
N ARG A 181 4.81 25.19 -49.00
CA ARG A 181 4.63 25.63 -50.39
C ARG A 181 5.70 26.63 -50.78
#